data_AF-A0A0E2H7Z5-F1
#
_entry.id   AF-A0A0E2H7Z5-F1
#
_cell.length_a   1.000
_cell.length_b   1.000
_cell.length_c   1.000
_cell.angle_alpha   90.00
_cell.angle_beta   90.00
_cell.angle_gamma   90.00
#
_symmetry.space_group_name_H-M   'P 1'
#
loop_
_entity.id
_entity.type
_entity.pdbx_description
1 polymer ?
#
loop_
_entity_poly.entity_id
_entity_poly.type
_entity_poly.pdbx_seq_one_letter_code
_entity_poly.pdbx_strand_id
1 'polypeptide(L)'
;MKVSKEIAEKAAEYEALKEKSDKLFEELQKWFSENADMDDCYLYGFGVAQEADGEEQEEGEYCNQYQRGEDSFDGTYYWAVEDSTQYVWVNYSI
;
A
#
# COMPACT_ATOMS: atom_id res chain seq x y z
N MET A 1 -35.94 8.09 -2.09
CA MET A 1 -35.15 7.80 -3.31
C MET A 1 -35.02 6.29 -3.45
N LYS A 2 -34.99 5.74 -4.67
CA LYS A 2 -34.71 4.32 -4.92
C LYS A 2 -33.49 4.22 -5.85
N VAL A 3 -32.64 3.21 -5.63
CA VAL A 3 -31.46 2.91 -6.46
C VAL A 3 -31.81 1.86 -7.52
N SER A 4 -31.08 1.83 -8.64
CA SER A 4 -31.29 0.84 -9.70
C SER A 4 -30.73 -0.54 -9.29
N LYS A 5 -31.22 -1.61 -9.94
CA LYS A 5 -30.70 -2.97 -9.73
C LYS A 5 -29.21 -3.07 -10.05
N GLU A 6 -28.77 -2.43 -11.13
CA GLU A 6 -27.36 -2.38 -11.54
C GLU A 6 -26.46 -1.81 -10.42
N ILE A 7 -26.90 -0.76 -9.73
CA ILE A 7 -26.13 -0.19 -8.62
C ILE A 7 -26.09 -1.14 -7.42
N ALA A 8 -27.18 -1.86 -7.15
CA ALA A 8 -27.22 -2.86 -6.09
C ALA A 8 -26.28 -4.05 -6.39
N GLU A 9 -26.23 -4.50 -7.64
CA GLU A 9 -25.32 -5.57 -8.10
C GLU A 9 -23.85 -5.14 -7.96
N LYS A 10 -23.50 -3.92 -8.40
CA LYS A 10 -22.15 -3.36 -8.23
C LYS A 10 -21.75 -3.23 -6.75
N ALA A 11 -22.69 -2.85 -5.88
CA ALA A 11 -22.42 -2.75 -4.45
C ALA A 11 -22.11 -4.12 -3.82
N ALA A 12 -22.86 -5.16 -4.21
CA ALA A 12 -22.61 -6.52 -3.74
C ALA A 12 -21.27 -7.08 -4.24
N GLU A 13 -20.92 -6.81 -5.50
CA GLU A 13 -19.61 -7.18 -6.06
C GLU A 13 -18.46 -6.46 -5.32
N TYR A 14 -18.62 -5.15 -5.09
CA TYR A 14 -17.66 -4.37 -4.33
C TYR A 14 -17.48 -4.91 -2.90
N GLU A 15 -18.57 -5.22 -2.19
CA GLU A 15 -18.52 -5.76 -0.82
C GLU A 15 -17.74 -7.09 -0.78
N ALA A 16 -18.02 -8.00 -1.70
CA ALA A 16 -17.31 -9.28 -1.79
C ALA A 16 -15.83 -9.12 -2.12
N LEU A 17 -15.49 -8.21 -3.03
CA LEU A 17 -14.09 -7.91 -3.37
C LEU A 17 -13.36 -7.21 -2.22
N LYS A 18 -14.05 -6.32 -1.49
CA LYS A 18 -13.50 -5.60 -0.34
C LYS A 18 -13.17 -6.56 0.79
N GLU A 19 -14.02 -7.53 1.11
CA GLU A 19 -13.72 -8.54 2.13
C GLU A 19 -12.44 -9.33 1.78
N LYS A 20 -12.27 -9.71 0.51
CA LYS A 20 -11.04 -10.38 0.05
C LYS A 20 -9.83 -9.44 0.13
N SER A 21 -10.00 -8.18 -0.27
CA SER A 21 -8.95 -7.17 -0.21
C SER A 21 -8.49 -6.90 1.22
N ASP A 22 -9.41 -6.85 2.18
CA ASP A 22 -9.13 -6.56 3.58
C ASP A 22 -8.33 -7.71 4.22
N LYS A 23 -8.66 -8.97 3.91
CA LYS A 23 -7.85 -10.12 4.35
C LYS A 23 -6.42 -10.08 3.81
N LEU A 24 -6.25 -9.78 2.53
CA LEU A 24 -4.91 -9.63 1.94
C LEU A 24 -4.16 -8.44 2.55
N PHE A 25 -4.86 -7.35 2.85
CA PHE A 25 -4.28 -6.18 3.49
C PHE A 25 -3.73 -6.53 4.88
N GLU A 26 -4.48 -7.27 5.70
CA GLU A 26 -4.02 -7.72 7.03
C GLU A 26 -2.78 -8.64 6.93
N GLU A 27 -2.76 -9.57 5.97
CA GLU A 27 -1.61 -10.43 5.72
C GLU A 27 -0.35 -9.64 5.31
N LEU A 28 -0.51 -8.68 4.39
CA LEU A 28 0.58 -7.81 3.95
C LEU A 28 1.07 -6.90 5.06
N GLN A 29 0.15 -6.24 5.78
CA GLN A 29 0.49 -5.37 6.90
C GLN A 29 1.29 -6.13 7.96
N LYS A 30 0.86 -7.34 8.30
CA LYS A 30 1.59 -8.19 9.24
C LYS A 30 2.99 -8.51 8.72
N TRP A 31 3.10 -8.94 7.47
CA TRP A 31 4.41 -9.26 6.88
C TRP A 31 5.35 -8.05 6.93
N PHE A 32 4.90 -6.86 6.51
CA PHE A 32 5.72 -5.66 6.55
C PHE A 32 6.09 -5.25 7.98
N SER A 33 5.19 -5.36 8.95
CA SER A 33 5.51 -5.07 10.36
C SER A 33 6.54 -6.04 10.98
N GLU A 34 6.65 -7.27 10.46
CA GLU A 34 7.57 -8.28 10.98
C GLU A 34 8.92 -8.29 10.25
N ASN A 35 8.98 -7.77 9.02
CA ASN A 35 10.13 -7.95 8.12
C ASN A 35 10.71 -6.66 7.55
N ALA A 36 9.98 -5.54 7.59
CA ALA A 36 10.47 -4.24 7.14
C ALA A 36 10.66 -3.30 8.33
N ASP A 37 11.62 -2.38 8.22
CA ASP A 37 11.88 -1.33 9.22
C ASP A 37 10.82 -0.21 9.11
N MET A 38 9.57 -0.59 9.40
CA MET A 38 8.36 0.24 9.31
C MET A 38 7.70 0.36 10.69
N ASP A 39 8.50 0.39 11.75
CA ASP A 39 8.04 0.56 13.12
C ASP A 39 7.30 1.91 13.26
N ASP A 40 6.23 1.92 14.06
CA ASP A 40 5.36 3.07 14.31
C ASP A 40 4.71 3.72 13.06
N CYS A 41 4.69 3.02 11.92
CA CYS A 41 4.04 3.50 10.69
C CYS A 41 2.58 3.02 10.56
N TYR A 42 1.68 3.93 10.19
CA TYR A 42 0.34 3.55 9.72
C TYR A 42 0.35 3.24 8.22
N LEU A 43 0.30 1.94 7.89
CA LEU A 43 0.19 1.48 6.50
C LEU A 43 -1.27 1.59 6.02
N TYR A 44 -1.48 2.11 4.81
CA TYR A 44 -2.83 2.32 4.25
C TYR A 44 -2.99 1.94 2.78
N GLY A 45 -1.96 1.39 2.15
CA GLY A 45 -2.05 0.92 0.77
C GLY A 45 -0.88 0.03 0.38
N PHE A 46 -1.15 -0.88 -0.55
CA PHE A 46 -0.18 -1.81 -1.11
C PHE A 46 -0.41 -1.97 -2.61
N GLY A 47 0.64 -2.27 -3.35
CA GLY A 47 0.52 -2.71 -4.74
C GLY A 47 1.87 -2.99 -5.39
N VAL A 48 1.86 -3.00 -6.72
CA VAL A 48 3.05 -3.29 -7.54
C VAL A 48 3.24 -2.19 -8.57
N ALA A 49 4.48 -1.81 -8.84
CA ALA A 49 4.85 -0.83 -9.85
C ALA A 49 5.96 -1.38 -10.78
N GLN A 50 6.08 -0.80 -11.97
CA GLN A 50 7.18 -1.11 -12.90
C GLN A 50 8.42 -0.25 -12.62
N GLU A 51 8.22 0.91 -12.01
CA GLU A 51 9.27 1.86 -11.66
C GLU A 51 9.02 2.29 -10.21
N ALA A 52 10.10 2.55 -9.48
CA ALA A 52 10.03 3.17 -8.16
C ALA A 52 10.11 4.69 -8.28
N ASP A 53 9.43 5.39 -7.38
CA ASP A 53 9.53 6.84 -7.25
C ASP A 53 10.29 7.21 -5.98
N GLY A 54 10.98 8.36 -6.01
CA GLY A 54 11.67 8.92 -4.84
C GLY A 54 13.17 8.68 -4.84
N GLU A 55 13.77 8.85 -3.67
CA GLU A 55 15.21 8.74 -3.48
C GLU A 55 15.58 7.29 -3.11
N GLU A 56 16.68 6.79 -3.67
CA GLU A 56 17.25 5.49 -3.30
C GLU A 56 17.68 5.50 -1.84
N GLN A 57 17.25 4.49 -1.07
CA GLN A 57 17.61 4.33 0.33
C GLN A 57 18.72 3.28 0.48
N GLU A 58 18.48 2.10 -0.08
CA GLU A 58 19.40 0.96 -0.17
C GLU A 58 19.27 0.29 -1.54
N GLU A 59 20.10 -0.71 -1.84
CA GLU A 59 20.09 -1.40 -3.13
C GLU A 59 18.72 -2.06 -3.39
N GLY A 60 17.95 -1.46 -4.31
CA GLY A 60 16.61 -1.92 -4.66
C GLY A 60 15.48 -1.33 -3.81
N GLU A 61 15.78 -0.37 -2.92
CA GLU A 61 14.80 0.31 -2.07
C GLU A 61 14.70 1.80 -2.36
N TYR A 62 13.48 2.33 -2.44
CA TYR A 62 13.24 3.74 -2.74
C TYR A 62 12.15 4.32 -1.86
N CYS A 63 12.32 5.58 -1.46
CA CYS A 63 11.36 6.29 -0.62
C CYS A 63 10.99 7.63 -1.23
N ASN A 64 9.69 7.82 -1.47
CA ASN A 64 9.10 9.10 -1.84
C ASN A 64 8.30 9.63 -0.65
N GLN A 65 9.01 10.23 0.31
CA GLN A 65 8.42 10.83 1.50
C GLN A 65 8.19 12.33 1.32
N TYR A 66 7.11 12.84 1.89
CA TYR A 66 6.88 14.26 2.06
C TYR A 66 6.41 14.57 3.48
N GLN A 67 6.89 15.71 3.99
CA GLN A 67 6.58 16.20 5.31
C GLN A 67 5.24 16.96 5.29
N ARG A 68 4.30 16.59 6.17
CA ARG A 68 3.01 17.29 6.35
C ARG A 68 3.03 18.31 7.50
N GLY A 69 3.88 18.09 8.51
CA GLY A 69 4.05 18.93 9.70
C GLY A 69 5.44 18.74 10.30
N GLU A 70 5.73 19.31 11.47
CA GLU A 70 7.09 19.21 12.04
C GLU A 70 7.54 17.75 12.21
N ASP A 71 6.70 16.89 12.80
CA ASP A 71 7.00 15.48 13.06
C ASP A 71 6.05 14.51 12.33
N SER A 72 5.40 14.95 11.25
CA SER A 72 4.45 14.11 10.50
C SER A 72 4.84 13.97 9.05
N PHE A 73 4.83 12.73 8.57
CA PHE A 73 5.29 12.34 7.24
C PHE A 73 4.31 11.39 6.59
N ASP A 74 4.16 11.53 5.28
CA ASP A 74 3.47 10.56 4.45
C ASP A 74 4.41 10.18 3.30
N GLY A 75 4.28 8.96 2.81
CA GLY A 75 5.09 8.57 1.68
C GLY A 75 4.68 7.25 1.06
N THR A 76 5.40 6.94 -0.01
CA THR A 76 5.38 5.64 -0.64
C THR A 76 6.78 5.07 -0.57
N TYR A 77 6.91 3.86 -0.01
CA TYR A 77 8.16 3.12 0.01
C TYR A 77 8.07 1.96 -0.98
N TYR A 78 9.18 1.68 -1.66
CA TYR A 78 9.30 0.68 -2.71
C TYR A 78 10.40 -0.32 -2.39
N TRP A 79 10.15 -1.60 -2.63
CA TRP A 79 11.14 -2.67 -2.59
C TRP A 79 11.15 -3.42 -3.92
N ALA A 80 12.34 -3.65 -4.48
CA ALA A 80 12.51 -4.47 -5.68
C ALA A 80 12.01 -5.90 -5.42
N VAL A 81 11.28 -6.46 -6.39
CA VAL A 81 10.80 -7.84 -6.34
C VAL A 81 11.91 -8.77 -6.80
N GLU A 82 12.18 -9.82 -6.03
CA GLU A 82 13.18 -10.85 -6.36
C GLU A 82 12.96 -11.39 -7.79
N ASP A 83 14.05 -11.52 -8.54
CA ASP A 83 14.07 -12.01 -9.93
C ASP A 83 13.09 -11.27 -10.88
N SER A 84 12.82 -9.99 -10.61
CA SER A 84 11.88 -9.17 -11.38
C SER A 84 12.39 -7.75 -11.61
N THR A 85 11.81 -7.06 -12.59
CA THR A 85 12.02 -5.62 -12.82
C THR A 85 10.98 -4.77 -12.10
N GLN A 86 10.10 -5.39 -11.31
CA GLN A 86 9.00 -4.71 -10.61
C GLN A 86 9.36 -4.38 -9.17
N TYR A 87 8.55 -3.50 -8.59
CA TYR A 87 8.64 -3.11 -7.18
C TYR A 87 7.31 -3.37 -6.48
N VAL A 88 7.34 -3.86 -5.25
CA VAL A 88 6.20 -3.74 -4.33
C VAL A 88 6.24 -2.35 -3.71
N TRP A 89 5.09 -1.70 -3.60
CA TRP A 89 4.96 -0.40 -2.94
C TRP A 89 4.03 -0.45 -1.75
N VAL A 90 4.33 0.36 -0.74
CA VAL A 90 3.54 0.55 0.46
C VAL A 90 3.34 2.04 0.70
N ASN A 91 2.09 2.45 0.92
CA ASN A 91 1.79 3.80 1.40
C ASN A 91 1.74 3.80 2.92
N TYR A 92 2.41 4.78 3.52
CA TYR A 92 2.54 4.91 4.96
C TYR A 92 2.35 6.36 5.43
N SER A 93 2.00 6.50 6.71
CA SER A 93 1.93 7.77 7.44
C SER A 93 2.55 7.59 8.82
N ILE A 94 3.31 8.59 9.25
CA ILE A 94 3.95 8.72 10.57
C ILE A 94 3.52 10.07 11.16
#